data_AF-A0A1I4I5X7-F1
#
_entry.id   AF-A0A1I4I5X7-F1
#
_cell.length_a   1.000
_cell.length_b   1.000
_cell.length_c   1.000
_cell.angle_alpha   90.00
_cell.angle_beta   90.00
_cell.angle_gamma   90.00
#
_symmetry.space_group_name_H-M   'P 1'
#
loop_
_entity.id
_entity.type
_entity.pdbx_description
1 polymer ?
#
loop_
_entity_poly.entity_id
_entity_poly.type
_entity_poly.pdbx_seq_one_letter_code
_entity_poly.pdbx_strand_id
1 'polypeptide(L)'
;MENKISRYTLKDLRKINNLTLDQVAMATNLPKEEIADYELDSSDIERNKLRLLAKFYNIDVNYIFLEKNEKPTFEVDLALCEVERRNGMILKLSNSIDDQLSEICKMPEEKILYATGNLEEIDLFKDCIFEIMKINQKEISKVCSYFEKMEYE
;
A
#
# COMPACT_ATOMS: atom_id res chain seq x y z
N MET A 1 7.04 1.15 25.71
CA MET A 1 7.62 1.79 24.52
C MET A 1 7.49 0.78 23.40
N GLU A 2 6.64 1.06 22.41
CA GLU A 2 6.49 0.20 21.23
C GLU A 2 7.85 0.06 20.56
N ASN A 3 8.38 -1.16 20.56
CA ASN A 3 9.55 -1.50 19.78
C ASN A 3 9.09 -1.52 18.32
N LYS A 4 9.15 -0.38 17.65
CA LYS A 4 8.73 -0.22 16.27
C LYS A 4 9.78 -0.92 15.41
N ILE A 5 9.63 -2.24 15.25
CA ILE A 5 10.56 -3.08 14.50
C ILE A 5 10.56 -2.54 13.08
N SER A 6 11.65 -1.88 12.71
CA SER A 6 11.85 -1.49 11.32
C SER A 6 12.27 -2.75 10.55
N ARG A 7 11.52 -3.07 9.48
CA ARG A 7 11.47 -4.43 8.91
C ARG A 7 12.21 -4.58 7.58
N TYR A 8 12.41 -3.49 6.82
CA TYR A 8 12.90 -3.58 5.45
C TYR A 8 14.05 -2.63 5.17
N THR A 9 15.16 -3.14 4.64
CA THR A 9 16.15 -2.25 4.00
C THR A 9 15.63 -1.77 2.63
N LEU A 10 16.21 -0.68 2.10
CA LEU A 10 15.89 -0.21 0.74
C LEU A 10 16.18 -1.29 -0.32
N LYS A 11 17.19 -2.12 -0.08
CA LYS A 11 17.57 -3.24 -0.95
C LYS A 11 16.52 -4.35 -0.94
N ASP A 12 15.97 -4.67 0.24
CA ASP A 12 14.88 -5.64 0.37
C ASP A 12 13.65 -5.14 -0.39
N LEU A 13 13.26 -3.88 -0.18
CA LEU A 13 12.15 -3.28 -0.91
C LEU A 13 12.35 -3.36 -2.42
N ARG A 14 13.55 -3.04 -2.94
CA ARG A 14 13.81 -3.17 -4.38
C ARG A 14 13.68 -4.62 -4.87
N LYS A 15 14.29 -5.57 -4.15
CA LYS A 15 14.30 -7.00 -4.52
C LYS A 15 12.90 -7.63 -4.45
N ILE A 16 12.13 -7.36 -3.40
CA ILE A 16 10.75 -7.84 -3.24
C ILE A 16 9.86 -7.33 -4.38
N ASN A 17 10.12 -6.11 -4.88
CA ASN A 17 9.39 -5.56 -6.02
C ASN A 17 9.96 -6.01 -7.38
N ASN A 18 10.99 -6.88 -7.41
CA ASN A 18 11.67 -7.35 -8.62
C ASN A 18 12.17 -6.22 -9.53
N LEU A 19 12.66 -5.14 -8.92
CA LEU A 19 13.11 -3.96 -9.65
C LEU A 19 14.64 -3.91 -9.81
N THR A 20 15.08 -3.40 -10.95
CA THR A 20 16.46 -2.96 -11.14
C THR A 20 16.68 -1.58 -10.53
N LEU A 21 17.93 -1.22 -10.22
CA LEU A 21 18.26 0.13 -9.75
C LEU A 21 17.85 1.18 -10.78
N ASP A 22 17.98 0.89 -12.08
CA ASP A 22 17.56 1.79 -13.17
C ASP A 22 16.06 2.06 -13.14
N GLN A 23 15.23 1.04 -12.89
CA GLN A 23 13.79 1.21 -12.79
C GLN A 23 13.39 2.07 -11.58
N VAL A 24 14.07 1.90 -10.44
CA VAL A 24 13.84 2.73 -9.26
C VAL A 24 14.28 4.17 -9.52
N ALA A 25 15.44 4.37 -10.15
CA ALA A 25 15.96 5.68 -10.53
C ALA A 25 14.99 6.43 -11.45
N MET A 26 14.51 5.75 -12.51
CA MET A 26 13.53 6.33 -13.44
C MET A 26 12.21 6.72 -12.75
N ALA A 27 11.71 5.88 -11.84
CA ALA A 27 10.42 6.13 -11.19
C ALA A 27 10.48 7.19 -10.07
N THR A 28 11.62 7.29 -9.38
CA THR A 28 11.81 8.22 -8.25
C THR A 28 12.51 9.51 -8.66
N ASN A 29 13.08 9.57 -9.87
CA ASN A 29 13.94 10.65 -10.33
C ASN A 29 15.16 10.89 -9.41
N LEU A 30 15.59 9.85 -8.68
CA LEU A 30 16.84 9.84 -7.93
C LEU A 30 17.96 9.24 -8.80
N PRO A 31 19.20 9.74 -8.70
CA PRO A 31 20.34 9.12 -9.35
C PRO A 31 20.49 7.65 -8.95
N LYS A 32 20.84 6.80 -9.91
CA LYS A 32 21.03 5.37 -9.68
C LYS A 32 22.12 5.10 -8.64
N GLU A 33 23.21 5.84 -8.73
CA GLU A 33 24.36 5.77 -7.83
C GLU A 33 23.93 6.11 -6.40
N GLU A 34 23.11 7.14 -6.26
CA GLU A 34 22.59 7.58 -4.96
C GLU A 34 21.67 6.52 -4.32
N ILE A 35 20.81 5.86 -5.11
CA ILE A 35 20.01 4.72 -4.63
C ILE A 35 20.90 3.56 -4.21
N ALA A 36 21.95 3.26 -4.99
CA ALA A 36 22.89 2.19 -4.67
C ALA A 36 23.65 2.49 -3.36
N ASP A 37 24.05 3.74 -3.15
CA ASP A 37 24.68 4.20 -1.91
C ASP A 37 23.72 4.05 -0.72
N TYR A 38 22.44 4.44 -0.87
CA TYR A 38 21.43 4.23 0.18
C TYR A 38 21.13 2.76 0.46
N GLU A 39 21.25 1.87 -0.52
CA GLU A 39 21.15 0.42 -0.30
C GLU A 39 22.35 -0.15 0.46
N LEU A 40 23.47 0.58 0.54
CA LEU A 40 24.66 0.22 1.32
C LEU A 40 24.64 0.89 2.70
N ASP A 41 24.29 2.16 2.76
CA ASP A 41 24.20 2.95 3.98
C ASP A 41 23.12 4.04 3.84
N SER A 42 22.02 3.85 4.56
CA SER A 42 20.89 4.78 4.57
C SER A 42 20.84 5.64 5.83
N SER A 43 21.87 5.61 6.68
CA SER A 43 21.90 6.36 7.94
C SER A 43 21.77 7.88 7.74
N ASP A 44 22.37 8.41 6.67
CA ASP A 44 22.37 9.83 6.31
C ASP A 44 21.36 10.20 5.22
N ILE A 45 20.37 9.34 4.94
CA ILE A 45 19.37 9.66 3.91
C ILE A 45 18.54 10.89 4.30
N GLU A 46 18.41 11.83 3.36
CA GLU A 46 17.57 12.99 3.57
C GLU A 46 16.09 12.59 3.74
N ARG A 47 15.41 13.19 4.73
CA ARG A 47 14.01 12.86 5.06
C ARG A 47 13.05 12.97 3.87
N ASN A 48 13.29 13.90 2.94
CA ASN A 48 12.47 14.06 1.73
C ASN A 48 12.66 12.90 0.76
N LYS A 49 13.89 12.42 0.59
CA LYS A 49 14.23 11.26 -0.25
C LYS A 49 13.71 9.96 0.35
N LEU A 50 13.81 9.83 1.68
CA LEU A 50 13.19 8.71 2.40
C LEU A 50 11.67 8.67 2.21
N ARG A 51 10.98 9.81 2.35
CA ARG A 51 9.53 9.90 2.10
C ARG A 51 9.18 9.57 0.65
N LEU A 52 10.01 10.00 -0.30
CA LEU A 52 9.83 9.69 -1.72
C LEU A 52 9.95 8.19 -1.99
N LEU A 53 10.99 7.53 -1.46
CA LEU A 53 11.18 6.08 -1.58
C LEU A 53 10.07 5.31 -0.86
N ALA A 54 9.68 5.74 0.34
CA ALA A 54 8.57 5.15 1.08
C ALA A 54 7.25 5.23 0.29
N LYS A 55 6.96 6.40 -0.30
CA LYS A 55 5.81 6.59 -1.19
C LYS A 55 5.88 5.69 -2.41
N PHE A 56 7.06 5.59 -3.05
CA PHE A 56 7.29 4.74 -4.22
C PHE A 56 7.03 3.26 -3.91
N TYR A 57 7.58 2.75 -2.80
CA TYR A 57 7.37 1.38 -2.34
C TYR A 57 6.04 1.17 -1.61
N ASN A 58 5.24 2.23 -1.48
CA ASN A 58 3.92 2.20 -0.88
C ASN A 58 3.92 1.76 0.60
N ILE A 59 5.00 2.04 1.32
CA ILE A 59 5.23 1.67 2.72
C ILE A 59 5.37 2.91 3.61
N ASP A 60 5.04 2.81 4.90
CA ASP A 60 5.30 3.90 5.85
C ASP A 60 6.79 3.98 6.20
N VAL A 61 7.32 5.20 6.32
CA VAL A 61 8.75 5.46 6.57
C VAL A 61 9.29 4.74 7.81
N ASN A 62 8.45 4.48 8.81
CA ASN A 62 8.86 3.82 10.05
C ASN A 62 9.14 2.32 9.88
N TYR A 63 8.75 1.71 8.75
CA TYR A 63 9.07 0.32 8.44
C TYR A 63 10.37 0.18 7.65
N ILE A 64 11.01 1.29 7.26
CA ILE A 64 12.28 1.28 6.52
C ILE A 64 13.43 1.33 7.54
N PHE A 65 14.34 0.36 7.43
CA PHE A 65 15.49 0.20 8.33
C PHE A 65 16.63 1.06 7.81
N LEU A 66 17.08 1.98 8.67
CA LEU A 66 18.10 2.96 8.35
C LEU A 66 19.36 2.67 9.16
N GLU A 67 20.29 1.93 8.56
CA GLU A 67 21.63 1.70 9.13
C GLU A 67 22.66 1.52 8.02
N LYS A 68 23.92 1.68 8.41
CA LYS A 68 25.06 1.24 7.62
C LYS A 68 25.06 -0.29 7.62
N ASN A 69 24.96 -0.93 6.45
CA ASN A 69 24.83 -2.38 6.36
C ASN A 69 26.10 -3.11 6.86
N GLU A 70 26.26 -3.28 8.17
CA GLU A 70 27.17 -4.25 8.76
C GLU A 70 26.42 -5.55 9.06
N LYS A 71 26.14 -6.30 7.98
CA LYS A 71 25.40 -7.57 7.92
C LYS A 71 23.93 -7.49 8.41
N PRO A 72 22.98 -8.10 7.68
CA PRO A 72 21.60 -8.14 8.15
C PRO A 72 21.51 -9.10 9.35
N THR A 73 21.50 -8.55 10.56
CA THR A 73 21.00 -9.27 11.74
C THR A 73 19.48 -9.20 11.71
N PHE A 74 18.88 -10.10 10.93
CA PHE A 74 17.59 -10.75 11.14
C PHE A 74 17.30 -11.45 9.81
N GLU A 75 17.08 -12.77 9.83
CA GLU A 75 16.36 -13.44 8.74
C GLU A 75 14.94 -12.85 8.73
N VAL A 76 14.78 -11.72 8.05
CA VAL A 76 13.47 -11.19 7.74
C VAL A 76 12.80 -12.25 6.87
N ASP A 77 11.68 -12.79 7.32
CA ASP A 77 10.87 -13.69 6.51
C ASP A 77 10.32 -12.89 5.32
N LEU A 78 11.10 -12.89 4.24
CA LEU A 78 10.79 -12.24 2.97
C LEU A 78 9.40 -12.62 2.47
N ALA A 79 8.90 -13.82 2.79
CA ALA A 79 7.56 -14.25 2.40
C ALA A 79 6.47 -13.50 3.18
N LEU A 80 6.60 -13.40 4.51
CA LEU A 80 5.67 -12.62 5.35
C LEU A 80 5.63 -11.16 4.90
N CYS A 81 6.82 -10.62 4.65
CA CYS A 81 7.02 -9.27 4.17
C CYS A 81 6.35 -8.99 2.81
N GLU A 82 6.45 -9.92 1.87
CA GLU A 82 5.77 -9.82 0.58
C GLU A 82 4.24 -9.87 0.71
N VAL A 83 3.73 -10.69 1.64
CA VAL A 83 2.30 -10.79 1.95
C VAL A 83 1.76 -9.49 2.52
N GLU A 84 2.42 -8.89 3.52
CA GLU A 84 2.04 -7.60 4.11
C GLU A 84 1.97 -6.49 3.06
N ARG A 85 2.98 -6.42 2.19
CA ARG A 85 3.03 -5.44 1.09
C ARG A 85 1.88 -5.65 0.10
N ARG A 86 1.61 -6.89 -0.34
CA ARG A 86 0.50 -7.21 -1.25
C ARG A 86 -0.84 -6.82 -0.62
N ASN A 87 -1.04 -7.11 0.65
CA ASN A 87 -2.25 -6.73 1.38
C ASN A 87 -2.42 -5.21 1.47
N GLY A 88 -1.33 -4.47 1.74
CA GLY A 88 -1.33 -3.01 1.73
C GLY A 88 -1.74 -2.41 0.37
N MET A 89 -1.37 -3.04 -0.74
CA MET A 89 -1.84 -2.63 -2.08
C MET A 89 -3.33 -2.94 -2.31
N ILE A 90 -3.78 -4.14 -1.90
CA ILE A 90 -5.18 -4.56 -2.02
C ILE A 90 -6.09 -3.59 -1.24
N LEU A 91 -5.70 -3.23 -0.01
CA LEU A 91 -6.44 -2.26 0.81
C LEU A 91 -6.58 -0.90 0.12
N LYS A 92 -5.50 -0.39 -0.50
CA LYS A 92 -5.54 0.92 -1.20
C LYS A 92 -6.41 0.88 -2.44
N LEU A 93 -6.33 -0.19 -3.24
CA LEU A 93 -7.20 -0.36 -4.40
C LEU A 93 -8.67 -0.45 -3.98
N SER A 94 -8.94 -1.19 -2.90
CA SER A 94 -10.29 -1.37 -2.39
C SER A 94 -10.90 -0.05 -1.89
N ASN A 95 -10.16 0.73 -1.10
CA ASN A 95 -10.61 2.06 -0.67
C ASN A 95 -10.85 2.99 -1.86
N SER A 96 -10.01 2.94 -2.90
CA SER A 96 -10.21 3.74 -4.11
C SER A 96 -11.49 3.36 -4.86
N ILE A 97 -11.90 2.09 -4.84
CA ILE A 97 -13.16 1.63 -5.43
C ILE A 97 -14.33 2.15 -4.58
N ASP A 98 -14.24 2.05 -3.26
CA ASP A 98 -15.28 2.56 -2.34
C ASP A 98 -15.49 4.07 -2.50
N ASP A 99 -14.42 4.84 -2.70
CA ASP A 99 -14.49 6.28 -2.97
C ASP A 99 -15.25 6.57 -4.28
N GLN A 100 -14.93 5.86 -5.36
CA GLN A 100 -15.62 6.00 -6.65
C GLN A 100 -17.10 5.61 -6.56
N LEU A 101 -17.41 4.53 -5.86
CA LEU A 101 -18.78 4.10 -5.60
C LEU A 101 -19.55 5.15 -4.78
N SER A 102 -18.91 5.78 -3.79
CA SER A 102 -19.49 6.87 -3.02
C SER A 102 -19.80 8.10 -3.87
N GLU A 103 -18.94 8.44 -4.83
CA GLU A 103 -19.19 9.52 -5.78
C GLU A 103 -20.38 9.24 -6.69
N ILE A 104 -20.50 8.00 -7.19
CA ILE A 104 -21.64 7.56 -8.00
C ILE A 104 -22.96 7.73 -7.22
N CYS A 105 -23.00 7.33 -5.94
CA CYS A 105 -24.18 7.51 -5.09
C CYS A 105 -24.61 8.97 -4.91
N LYS A 106 -23.66 9.93 -5.04
CA LYS A 106 -23.92 11.37 -4.90
C LYS A 106 -24.27 12.06 -6.21
N MET A 107 -24.28 11.34 -7.34
CA MET A 107 -24.61 11.93 -8.63
C MET A 107 -26.08 12.39 -8.65
N PRO A 108 -26.40 13.48 -9.38
CA PRO A 108 -27.78 13.89 -9.61
C PRO A 108 -28.60 12.75 -10.21
N GLU A 109 -29.82 12.55 -9.74
CA GLU A 109 -30.70 11.47 -10.19
C GLU A 109 -30.92 11.50 -11.71
N GLU A 110 -30.95 12.68 -12.32
CA GLU A 110 -31.06 12.88 -13.77
C GLU A 110 -29.94 12.17 -14.55
N LYS A 111 -28.72 12.13 -14.00
CA LYS A 111 -27.58 11.44 -14.63
C LYS A 111 -27.65 9.94 -14.44
N ILE A 112 -28.13 9.50 -13.28
CA ILE A 112 -28.32 8.07 -12.99
C ILE A 112 -29.47 7.52 -13.83
N LEU A 113 -30.57 8.28 -13.95
CA LEU A 113 -31.73 7.98 -14.77
C LEU A 113 -31.38 7.83 -16.25
N TYR A 114 -30.47 8.65 -16.77
CA TYR A 114 -29.97 8.50 -18.14
C TYR A 114 -29.25 7.15 -18.35
N ALA A 115 -28.59 6.62 -17.31
CA ALA A 115 -27.90 5.35 -17.35
C ALA A 115 -28.80 4.14 -17.07
N THR A 116 -29.80 4.26 -16.18
CA THR A 116 -30.72 3.17 -15.81
C THR A 116 -31.97 3.11 -16.69
N GLY A 117 -32.42 4.24 -17.23
CA GLY A 117 -33.65 4.34 -18.03
C GLY A 117 -34.95 4.32 -17.23
N ASN A 118 -34.89 4.17 -15.90
CA ASN A 118 -36.06 4.05 -15.02
C ASN A 118 -35.79 4.66 -13.63
N LEU A 119 -36.75 5.45 -13.13
CA LEU A 119 -36.71 6.13 -11.81
C LEU A 119 -36.78 5.12 -10.65
N GLU A 120 -37.60 4.08 -10.75
CA GLU A 120 -37.73 3.04 -9.71
C GLU A 120 -36.45 2.20 -9.56
N GLU A 121 -35.61 2.16 -10.59
CA GLU A 121 -34.33 1.44 -10.57
C GLU A 121 -33.20 2.25 -9.93
N ILE A 122 -33.37 3.57 -9.72
CA ILE A 122 -32.34 4.42 -9.11
C ILE A 122 -32.12 4.05 -7.64
N ASP A 123 -33.21 3.88 -6.89
CA ASP A 123 -33.13 3.52 -5.48
C ASP A 123 -32.53 2.11 -5.32
N LEU A 124 -32.99 1.16 -6.14
CA LEU A 124 -32.43 -0.20 -6.17
C LEU A 124 -30.93 -0.19 -6.52
N PHE A 125 -30.52 0.64 -7.48
CA PHE A 125 -29.12 0.79 -7.88
C PHE A 125 -28.26 1.35 -6.74
N LYS A 126 -28.73 2.40 -6.04
CA LYS A 126 -28.03 2.96 -4.87
C LYS A 126 -27.93 1.92 -3.74
N ASP A 127 -29.00 1.19 -3.46
CA ASP A 127 -29.02 0.12 -2.47
C ASP A 127 -28.00 -0.98 -2.80
N CYS A 128 -27.92 -1.40 -4.07
CA CYS A 128 -26.91 -2.35 -4.53
C CYS A 128 -25.48 -1.85 -4.26
N ILE A 129 -25.19 -0.57 -4.54
CA ILE A 129 -23.87 0.01 -4.26
C ILE A 129 -23.57 -0.01 -2.76
N PHE A 130 -24.52 0.38 -1.92
CA PHE A 130 -24.34 0.34 -0.46
C PHE A 130 -24.06 -1.07 0.05
N GLU A 131 -24.76 -2.09 -0.46
CA GLU A 131 -24.50 -3.48 -0.08
C GLU A 131 -23.13 -3.98 -0.55
N ILE A 132 -22.68 -3.59 -1.75
CA ILE A 132 -21.32 -3.89 -2.23
C ILE A 132 -20.27 -3.31 -1.27
N MET A 133 -20.41 -2.03 -0.89
CA MET A 133 -19.47 -1.39 0.05
C MET A 133 -19.44 -2.07 1.42
N LYS A 134 -20.61 -2.48 1.96
CA LYS A 134 -20.69 -3.24 3.22
C LYS A 134 -19.97 -4.58 3.13
N ILE A 135 -20.19 -5.32 2.04
CA ILE A 135 -19.52 -6.61 1.82
C ILE A 135 -18.01 -6.40 1.75
N ASN A 136 -17.55 -5.41 1.00
CA ASN A 136 -16.15 -5.08 0.85
C ASN A 136 -15.48 -4.77 2.20
N GLN A 137 -16.10 -3.91 3.01
CA GLN A 137 -15.60 -3.54 4.34
C GLN A 137 -15.52 -4.76 5.29
N LYS A 138 -16.50 -5.67 5.21
CA LYS A 138 -16.53 -6.90 5.99
C LYS A 138 -15.40 -7.86 5.60
N GLU A 139 -15.17 -8.06 4.31
CA GLU A 139 -14.10 -8.94 3.84
C GLU A 139 -12.71 -8.37 4.19
N ILE A 140 -12.51 -7.05 4.04
CA ILE A 140 -11.29 -6.37 4.51
C ILE A 140 -11.05 -6.63 6.00
N SER A 141 -12.07 -6.46 6.83
CA SER A 141 -11.94 -6.63 8.28
C SER A 141 -11.52 -8.05 8.67
N LYS A 142 -12.02 -9.07 7.96
CA LYS A 142 -11.60 -10.47 8.16
C LYS A 142 -10.13 -10.66 7.83
N VAL A 143 -9.69 -10.13 6.69
CA VAL A 143 -8.30 -10.22 6.24
C VAL A 143 -7.37 -9.56 7.26
N CYS A 144 -7.68 -8.33 7.71
CA CYS A 144 -6.93 -7.65 8.76
C CYS A 144 -6.85 -8.47 10.06
N SER A 145 -7.98 -9.04 10.53
CA SER A 145 -8.01 -9.83 11.76
C SER A 145 -7.24 -11.16 11.68
N TYR A 146 -7.05 -11.70 10.48
CA TYR A 146 -6.23 -12.90 10.27
C TYR A 146 -4.75 -12.58 10.47
N PHE A 147 -4.29 -11.43 9.97
CA PHE A 147 -2.89 -11.03 10.09
C PHE A 147 -2.53 -10.56 11.48
N GLU A 148 -3.43 -9.84 12.16
CA GLU A 148 -3.22 -9.47 13.57
C GLU A 148 -2.96 -10.71 14.43
N LYS A 149 -3.58 -11.85 14.13
CA LYS A 149 -3.35 -13.10 14.88
C LYS A 149 -2.01 -13.76 14.57
N MET A 150 -1.48 -13.60 13.36
CA MET A 150 -0.17 -14.16 12.97
C MET A 150 1.01 -13.40 13.58
N GLU A 151 0.84 -12.14 13.98
CA GLU A 151 1.91 -11.37 14.66
C GLU A 151 2.14 -11.78 16.13
N TYR A 152 1.29 -12.64 16.71
CA TYR A 152 1.37 -13.09 18.11
C TYR A 152 1.68 -14.59 18.30
N GLU A 153 1.92 -15.34 17.21
CA GLU A 153 2.39 -16.75 17.26
C GLU A 153 3.89 -16.85 16.98
#